data_AF-A0A948VAP7-F1
#
_entry.id   AF-A0A948VAP7-F1
#
_cell.length_a   1.000
_cell.length_b   1.000
_cell.length_c   1.000
_cell.angle_alpha   90.00
_cell.angle_beta   90.00
_cell.angle_gamma   90.00
#
_symmetry.space_group_name_H-M   'P 1'
#
loop_
_entity.id
_entity.type
_entity.pdbx_description
1 polymer ?
#
loop_
_entity_poly.entity_id
_entity_poly.type
_entity_poly.pdbx_seq_one_letter_code
_entity_poly.pdbx_strand_id
1 'polypeptide(L)'
;MNRKRIKIPAACLLLAAAFLSAGALAQGPTSDKYENTLAKDFLMDAPWRVVDADTPIPVTIIIKDSDVDDVRQLHWCRIEDTTSGTPVTIWQHNHGDERLGDDPSEYNFWVWVTTVTENHPSLPNGTLLTPANLGYTSGDVIVLTVKVNYKDDVFNYTEQRVLHVNVGHGPFPWPAGWYGGDVHYHTMYTNNLYEFGGPLPAAVLTAQAMGLHWLTTTDHSCDLDETGDGTYSYATLSWEYTIQDQGGIATVYRDNVALGSAWAALGAEVALLDSPTLRLFRGAEVNLASLDPTSTGKTLHCLIYNPVEIVSPNCGAPGERPVTPTLPVGLDQMTAAGFAYAAHPTDDLGAEVLGFDWGINGAVYGNQDYQAALARTGFVGVEVFNTRATVTSLNQNNPWADFAAGNPADNPYPAPLLEGVARWDSLLDVDLARLALDPAGLPRKVFISGGSDAHGDFNYSSYMSVDDYALDNAMGKVQTVVRVPDPGYGPGNLPPMSAIMDAYRQGCSVATDGPFLEIGIDGDGDGGWDGPEDLLTGATGTLSPATSADLKVRWASLPEFGDVATISIRGLDGSGGTTLLTTLTPVGGEGLGGAQTLPVTSLS
;
A
#
# COMPACT_ATOMS: atom_id res chain seq x y z
N MET A 1 9.67 5.87 19.90
CA MET A 1 10.85 6.73 20.17
C MET A 1 10.39 8.11 20.61
N ASN A 2 10.94 8.68 21.68
CA ASN A 2 10.75 10.10 22.03
C ASN A 2 11.28 10.98 20.88
N ARG A 3 10.40 11.45 19.99
CA ARG A 3 10.75 12.42 18.94
C ARG A 3 11.32 13.67 19.62
N LYS A 4 12.64 13.86 19.52
CA LYS A 4 13.26 15.14 19.83
C LYS A 4 12.67 16.14 18.84
N ARG A 5 11.88 17.08 19.37
CA ARG A 5 11.41 18.27 18.64
C ARG A 5 12.59 18.92 17.93
N ILE A 6 12.64 18.78 16.61
CA ILE A 6 13.54 19.56 15.76
C ILE A 6 13.04 21.00 15.88
N LYS A 7 13.86 21.86 16.50
CA LYS A 7 13.57 23.29 16.58
C LYS A 7 13.92 23.90 15.21
N ILE A 8 12.91 24.14 14.40
CA ILE A 8 13.05 24.97 13.19
C ILE A 8 13.38 26.41 13.65
N PRO A 9 14.41 27.07 13.10
CA PRO A 9 14.72 28.45 13.44
C PRO A 9 13.56 29.39 13.07
N ALA A 10 13.17 30.27 13.98
CA ALA A 10 12.07 31.24 13.80
C ALA A 10 12.23 32.19 12.58
N ALA A 11 13.40 32.20 11.93
CA ALA A 11 13.66 32.99 10.73
C ALA A 11 13.02 32.38 9.45
N CYS A 12 12.77 31.07 9.40
CA CYS A 12 12.08 30.44 8.25
C CYS A 12 10.55 30.69 8.30
N LEU A 13 9.96 30.84 9.49
CA LEU A 13 8.52 31.09 9.66
C LEU A 13 8.06 32.48 9.19
N LEU A 14 8.95 33.47 9.14
CA LEU A 14 8.61 34.83 8.72
C LEU A 14 8.56 35.01 7.20
N LEU A 15 9.22 34.14 6.42
CA LEU A 15 9.12 34.19 4.96
C LEU A 15 7.79 33.61 4.46
N ALA A 16 7.31 32.48 5.03
CA ALA A 16 6.05 31.86 4.61
C ALA A 16 4.82 32.76 4.86
N ALA A 17 4.79 33.49 5.99
CA ALA A 17 3.70 34.41 6.31
C ALA A 17 3.65 35.67 5.41
N ALA A 18 4.77 36.05 4.78
CA ALA A 18 4.82 37.22 3.91
C ALA A 18 4.26 36.95 2.50
N PHE A 19 4.30 35.70 2.03
CA PHE A 19 3.82 35.35 0.69
C PHE A 19 2.29 35.21 0.59
N LEU A 20 1.60 34.85 1.68
CA LEU A 20 0.14 34.65 1.69
C LEU A 20 -0.69 35.94 1.80
N SER A 21 -0.07 37.12 1.94
CA SER A 21 -0.78 38.40 2.07
C SER A 21 -0.64 39.36 0.88
N ALA A 22 0.04 38.96 -0.19
CA ALA A 22 0.28 39.81 -1.37
C ALA A 22 -0.76 39.64 -2.50
N GLY A 23 -1.80 38.82 -2.32
CA GLY A 23 -2.87 38.61 -3.29
C GLY A 23 -3.89 39.75 -3.34
N ALA A 24 -3.48 40.97 -3.70
CA ALA A 24 -4.39 42.05 -4.11
C ALA A 24 -3.65 43.24 -4.73
N LEU A 25 -2.83 43.04 -5.77
CA LEU A 25 -2.43 44.13 -6.66
C LEU A 25 -2.49 43.65 -8.11
N ALA A 26 -3.32 44.31 -8.91
CA ALA A 26 -3.59 44.02 -10.31
C ALA A 26 -2.30 43.85 -11.13
N GLN A 27 -2.09 42.65 -11.68
CA GLN A 27 -1.05 42.38 -12.66
C GLN A 27 -1.66 42.32 -14.07
N GLY A 28 -0.98 42.97 -15.02
CA GLY A 28 -1.28 42.87 -16.46
C GLY A 28 -0.85 41.53 -17.04
N PRO A 29 -1.00 41.31 -18.36
CA PRO A 29 -0.79 40.02 -18.98
C PRO A 29 0.72 39.73 -19.06
N THR A 30 1.26 39.08 -18.04
CA THR A 30 2.60 38.51 -18.04
C THR A 30 2.44 37.01 -17.97
N SER A 31 2.91 36.32 -19.02
CA SER A 31 3.02 34.86 -19.16
C SER A 31 2.88 34.08 -17.85
N ASP A 32 1.67 33.62 -17.56
CA ASP A 32 1.41 32.65 -16.51
C ASP A 32 2.05 31.34 -16.96
N LYS A 33 3.29 31.12 -16.50
CA LYS A 33 3.90 29.79 -16.42
C LYS A 33 3.91 29.45 -14.94
N TYR A 34 3.53 28.23 -14.59
CA TYR A 34 3.55 27.66 -13.25
C TYR A 34 2.38 28.06 -12.32
N GLU A 35 1.14 27.70 -12.69
CA GLU A 35 0.10 27.41 -11.69
C GLU A 35 -0.50 26.03 -11.93
N ASN A 36 0.28 24.98 -11.62
CA ASN A 36 -0.12 23.91 -10.68
C ASN A 36 1.15 23.20 -10.19
N THR A 37 1.32 23.17 -8.85
CA THR A 37 2.51 22.84 -8.05
C THR A 37 3.82 23.64 -8.31
N LEU A 38 4.76 23.59 -7.36
CA LEU A 38 5.99 24.41 -7.35
C LEU A 38 7.08 23.91 -8.32
N ALA A 39 6.90 22.77 -9.02
CA ALA A 39 7.84 22.18 -9.98
C ALA A 39 7.22 21.04 -10.81
N LYS A 40 7.85 20.68 -11.95
CA LYS A 40 7.63 19.37 -12.63
C LYS A 40 7.91 18.23 -11.67
N ASP A 41 6.88 17.44 -11.34
CA ASP A 41 7.03 16.27 -10.48
C ASP A 41 7.31 15.02 -11.32
N PHE A 42 8.53 14.48 -11.16
CA PHE A 42 8.94 13.22 -11.77
C PHE A 42 8.88 12.09 -10.74
N LEU A 43 8.01 11.12 -11.00
CA LEU A 43 8.02 9.85 -10.28
C LEU A 43 8.65 8.80 -11.19
N MET A 44 9.62 8.05 -10.67
CA MET A 44 10.34 7.02 -11.41
C MET A 44 10.50 5.83 -10.51
N ASP A 45 9.96 4.68 -10.91
CA ASP A 45 9.84 3.55 -9.99
C ASP A 45 9.92 2.19 -10.70
N ALA A 46 10.17 1.14 -9.93
CA ALA A 46 10.31 -0.25 -10.33
C ALA A 46 10.05 -1.13 -9.08
N PRO A 47 9.57 -2.37 -9.23
CA PRO A 47 9.31 -3.22 -8.07
C PRO A 47 10.56 -3.40 -7.21
N TRP A 48 10.41 -3.35 -5.88
CA TRP A 48 11.52 -3.63 -4.95
C TRP A 48 12.02 -5.08 -5.03
N ARG A 49 11.22 -6.00 -5.58
CA ARG A 49 11.62 -7.37 -5.90
C ARG A 49 10.95 -7.89 -7.17
N VAL A 50 11.59 -8.81 -7.84
CA VAL A 50 10.92 -9.72 -8.79
C VAL A 50 10.91 -11.15 -8.25
N VAL A 51 9.91 -11.94 -8.65
CA VAL A 51 9.74 -13.34 -8.19
C VAL A 51 11.01 -14.16 -8.39
N ASP A 52 11.60 -14.08 -9.58
CA ASP A 52 12.80 -14.83 -9.97
C ASP A 52 13.56 -14.11 -11.11
N ALA A 53 14.62 -14.76 -11.59
CA ALA A 53 15.49 -14.20 -12.62
C ALA A 53 14.84 -14.10 -14.01
N ASP A 54 13.75 -14.82 -14.27
CA ASP A 54 13.05 -14.82 -15.56
C ASP A 54 11.85 -13.88 -15.58
N THR A 55 11.53 -13.28 -14.43
CA THR A 55 10.42 -12.35 -14.27
C THR A 55 10.80 -10.95 -14.81
N PRO A 56 10.00 -10.37 -15.72
CA PRO A 56 10.25 -9.01 -16.21
C PRO A 56 10.19 -7.96 -15.11
N ILE A 57 11.06 -6.96 -15.20
CA ILE A 57 11.10 -5.79 -14.32
C ILE A 57 10.33 -4.66 -15.02
N PRO A 58 9.07 -4.37 -14.65
CA PRO A 58 8.41 -3.16 -15.10
C PRO A 58 9.10 -1.94 -14.50
N VAL A 59 9.49 -0.99 -15.35
CA VAL A 59 9.98 0.32 -14.90
C VAL A 59 8.99 1.38 -15.37
N THR A 60 8.55 2.20 -14.42
CA THR A 60 7.51 3.22 -14.58
C THR A 60 8.13 4.60 -14.48
N ILE A 61 7.75 5.49 -15.39
CA ILE A 61 8.07 6.91 -15.37
C ILE A 61 6.75 7.67 -15.45
N ILE A 62 6.51 8.57 -14.50
CA ILE A 62 5.34 9.43 -14.43
C ILE A 62 5.83 10.88 -14.42
N ILE A 63 5.19 11.68 -15.25
CA ILE A 63 5.41 13.12 -15.31
C ILE A 63 4.07 13.78 -15.02
N LYS A 64 3.98 14.46 -13.89
CA LYS A 64 2.80 15.21 -13.46
C LYS A 64 2.86 16.66 -14.00
N ASP A 65 1.70 17.32 -14.00
CA ASP A 65 1.46 18.70 -14.43
C ASP A 65 1.80 18.93 -15.92
N SER A 66 1.61 17.89 -16.74
CA SER A 66 1.91 17.89 -18.19
C SER A 66 1.05 18.86 -19.02
N ASP A 67 -0.02 19.41 -18.45
CA ASP A 67 -0.92 20.41 -19.03
C ASP A 67 -0.44 21.86 -18.87
N VAL A 68 0.23 22.16 -17.76
CA VAL A 68 0.80 23.48 -17.47
C VAL A 68 2.23 23.56 -17.98
N ASP A 69 2.97 22.46 -17.83
CA ASP A 69 4.36 22.41 -18.21
C ASP A 69 4.55 22.09 -19.69
N ASP A 70 5.39 22.90 -20.34
CA ASP A 70 5.78 22.64 -21.72
C ASP A 70 6.72 21.44 -21.77
N VAL A 71 6.13 20.25 -21.88
CA VAL A 71 6.81 18.95 -21.98
C VAL A 71 7.54 18.75 -23.32
N ARG A 72 7.44 19.68 -24.29
CA ARG A 72 8.40 19.78 -25.42
C ARG A 72 9.83 20.07 -24.96
N GLN A 73 9.99 20.39 -23.68
CA GLN A 73 11.26 20.55 -23.02
C GLN A 73 11.84 19.21 -22.52
N LEU A 74 11.12 18.10 -22.59
CA LEU A 74 11.67 16.77 -22.33
C LEU A 74 12.54 16.35 -23.51
N HIS A 75 13.81 16.06 -23.24
CA HIS A 75 14.74 15.64 -24.28
C HIS A 75 14.76 14.11 -24.40
N TRP A 76 14.92 13.43 -23.26
CA TRP A 76 14.98 11.99 -23.19
C TRP A 76 14.69 11.47 -21.79
N CYS A 77 14.18 10.24 -21.74
CA CYS A 77 14.10 9.40 -20.56
C CYS A 77 15.07 8.22 -20.74
N ARG A 78 15.76 7.83 -19.67
CA ARG A 78 16.73 6.73 -19.71
C ARG A 78 16.68 5.90 -18.45
N ILE A 79 16.82 4.60 -18.62
CA ILE A 79 17.06 3.65 -17.54
C ILE A 79 18.45 3.06 -17.74
N GLU A 80 19.28 3.18 -16.72
CA GLU A 80 20.66 2.65 -16.69
C GLU A 80 20.77 1.58 -15.60
N ASP A 81 21.34 0.42 -15.94
CA ASP A 81 21.87 -0.51 -14.94
C ASP A 81 23.23 0.02 -14.46
N THR A 82 23.31 0.29 -13.15
CA THR A 82 24.48 0.86 -12.48
C THR A 82 25.08 -0.08 -11.43
N THR A 83 24.64 -1.33 -11.39
CA THR A 83 25.03 -2.34 -10.37
C THR A 83 26.55 -2.53 -10.28
N SER A 84 27.23 -2.53 -11.44
CA SER A 84 28.70 -2.69 -11.50
C SER A 84 29.49 -1.39 -11.22
N GLY A 85 28.81 -0.27 -10.99
CA GLY A 85 29.38 1.07 -10.90
C GLY A 85 29.70 1.72 -12.27
N THR A 86 29.66 0.97 -13.37
CA THR A 86 29.72 1.51 -14.73
C THR A 86 28.31 1.48 -15.34
N PRO A 87 27.70 2.64 -15.62
CA PRO A 87 26.34 2.68 -16.17
C PRO A 87 26.23 2.01 -17.54
N VAL A 88 25.23 1.14 -17.70
CA VAL A 88 24.82 0.53 -18.97
C VAL A 88 23.40 0.96 -19.28
N THR A 89 23.19 1.67 -20.38
CA THR A 89 21.83 1.99 -20.84
C THR A 89 21.09 0.71 -21.19
N ILE A 90 19.98 0.46 -20.52
CA ILE A 90 19.10 -0.70 -20.77
C ILE A 90 17.83 -0.29 -21.51
N TRP A 91 17.43 0.96 -21.37
CA TRP A 91 16.30 1.54 -22.08
C TRP A 91 16.52 3.04 -22.26
N GLN A 92 16.16 3.58 -23.42
CA GLN A 92 16.18 5.02 -23.67
C GLN A 92 15.11 5.37 -24.69
N HIS A 93 14.26 6.32 -24.34
CA HIS A 93 13.34 6.99 -25.24
C HIS A 93 13.79 8.41 -25.48
N ASN A 94 13.94 8.78 -26.75
CA ASN A 94 14.16 10.16 -27.15
C ASN A 94 12.82 10.67 -27.65
N HIS A 95 12.21 11.59 -26.92
CA HIS A 95 10.92 12.18 -27.29
C HIS A 95 10.96 12.87 -28.66
N GLY A 96 12.15 13.28 -29.13
CA GLY A 96 12.32 13.81 -30.49
C GLY A 96 11.47 15.05 -30.72
N ASP A 97 10.50 14.95 -31.63
CA ASP A 97 9.51 15.99 -31.96
C ASP A 97 8.13 15.71 -31.34
N GLU A 98 7.99 14.69 -30.47
CA GLU A 98 6.75 14.40 -29.74
C GLU A 98 6.30 15.65 -29.00
N ARG A 99 5.04 16.02 -29.24
CA ARG A 99 4.39 17.14 -28.58
C ARG A 99 3.50 16.55 -27.51
N LEU A 100 4.08 16.36 -26.34
CA LEU A 100 3.28 16.09 -25.17
C LEU A 100 2.55 17.41 -24.78
N GLY A 101 1.32 17.31 -24.31
CA GLY A 101 0.40 18.42 -24.03
C GLY A 101 -0.34 18.99 -25.26
N ASP A 102 -0.37 18.29 -26.41
CA ASP A 102 -1.12 18.74 -27.60
C ASP A 102 -2.39 17.94 -27.90
N ASP A 103 -2.61 16.85 -27.17
CA ASP A 103 -3.87 16.12 -27.13
C ASP A 103 -4.66 16.52 -25.86
N PRO A 104 -6.00 16.71 -25.95
CA PRO A 104 -6.91 16.81 -24.80
C PRO A 104 -6.88 15.64 -23.80
N SER A 105 -5.86 14.78 -23.83
CA SER A 105 -5.69 13.59 -23.01
C SER A 105 -4.50 13.66 -22.05
N GLU A 106 -3.59 14.59 -22.28
CA GLU A 106 -2.33 14.77 -21.53
C GLU A 106 -2.51 15.80 -20.39
N TYR A 107 -3.76 16.02 -19.95
CA TYR A 107 -4.20 17.12 -19.10
C TYR A 107 -3.65 17.16 -17.67
N ASN A 108 -2.93 16.15 -17.21
CA ASN A 108 -2.32 16.17 -15.87
C ASN A 108 -1.14 15.20 -15.76
N PHE A 109 -1.21 14.04 -16.44
CA PHE A 109 -0.21 12.99 -16.32
C PHE A 109 0.22 12.46 -17.67
N TRP A 110 1.52 12.20 -17.78
CA TRP A 110 2.09 11.32 -18.78
C TRP A 110 2.75 10.12 -18.10
N VAL A 111 2.35 8.92 -18.49
CA VAL A 111 2.83 7.67 -17.90
C VAL A 111 3.50 6.81 -18.96
N TRP A 112 4.69 6.33 -18.66
CA TRP A 112 5.37 5.32 -19.47
C TRP A 112 5.80 4.14 -18.63
N VAL A 113 5.44 2.93 -19.09
CA VAL A 113 5.87 1.68 -18.48
C VAL A 113 6.60 0.86 -19.53
N THR A 114 7.81 0.39 -19.21
CA THR A 114 8.56 -0.52 -20.07
C THR A 114 8.91 -1.81 -19.34
N THR A 115 8.81 -2.93 -20.07
CA THR A 115 9.25 -4.27 -19.62
C THR A 115 10.29 -4.87 -20.56
N VAL A 116 10.85 -4.06 -21.46
CA VAL A 116 11.80 -4.50 -22.48
C VAL A 116 12.98 -3.54 -22.60
N THR A 117 14.09 -4.05 -23.12
CA THR A 117 15.27 -3.24 -23.41
C THR A 117 15.08 -2.44 -24.68
N GLU A 118 15.65 -1.24 -24.70
CA GLU A 118 15.75 -0.41 -25.89
C GLU A 118 17.10 0.32 -25.92
N ASN A 119 17.80 0.25 -27.05
CA ASN A 119 19.13 0.82 -27.22
C ASN A 119 20.20 0.23 -26.28
N HIS A 120 19.99 -1.01 -25.80
CA HIS A 120 21.00 -1.73 -25.02
C HIS A 120 22.23 -2.04 -25.90
N PRO A 121 23.48 -1.89 -25.39
CA PRO A 121 24.69 -2.05 -26.20
C PRO A 121 24.90 -3.47 -26.76
N SER A 122 24.31 -4.50 -26.14
CA SER A 122 24.51 -5.90 -26.54
C SER A 122 23.24 -6.74 -26.64
N LEU A 123 22.06 -6.18 -26.34
CA LEU A 123 20.78 -6.90 -26.39
C LEU A 123 19.91 -6.28 -27.48
N PRO A 124 19.19 -7.08 -28.27
CA PRO A 124 18.24 -6.55 -29.25
C PRO A 124 17.14 -5.70 -28.59
N ASN A 125 16.70 -4.64 -29.26
CA ASN A 125 15.50 -3.90 -28.83
C ASN A 125 14.29 -4.84 -28.75
N GLY A 126 13.47 -4.68 -27.71
CA GLY A 126 12.32 -5.56 -27.43
C GLY A 126 12.67 -6.86 -26.67
N THR A 127 13.93 -7.07 -26.28
CA THR A 127 14.29 -8.16 -25.34
C THR A 127 13.65 -7.88 -23.99
N LEU A 128 13.04 -8.88 -23.32
CA LEU A 128 12.48 -8.66 -21.98
C LEU A 128 13.55 -8.15 -21.02
N LEU A 129 13.16 -7.17 -20.22
CA LEU A 129 13.96 -6.64 -19.14
C LEU A 129 13.86 -7.58 -17.93
N THR A 130 14.49 -8.75 -18.02
CA THR A 130 14.58 -9.72 -16.91
C THR A 130 15.98 -9.71 -16.30
N PRO A 131 16.12 -10.04 -15.00
CA PRO A 131 17.43 -10.23 -14.39
C PRO A 131 18.34 -11.16 -15.22
N ALA A 132 17.83 -12.30 -15.69
CA ALA A 132 18.59 -13.27 -16.46
C ALA A 132 19.12 -12.71 -17.78
N ASN A 133 18.32 -11.91 -18.51
CA ASN A 133 18.77 -11.25 -19.74
C ASN A 133 19.84 -10.20 -19.47
N LEU A 134 19.82 -9.56 -18.31
CA LEU A 134 20.84 -8.61 -17.85
C LEU A 134 22.06 -9.31 -17.23
N GLY A 135 22.01 -10.63 -17.00
CA GLY A 135 23.12 -11.43 -16.46
C GLY A 135 23.10 -11.64 -14.94
N TYR A 136 21.97 -11.40 -14.28
CA TYR A 136 21.75 -11.60 -12.84
C TYR A 136 20.99 -12.89 -12.54
N THR A 137 21.08 -13.35 -11.30
CA THR A 137 20.48 -14.58 -10.78
C THR A 137 19.80 -14.33 -9.42
N SER A 138 19.04 -15.31 -8.91
CA SER A 138 18.41 -15.20 -7.59
C SER A 138 19.41 -14.85 -6.49
N GLY A 139 19.02 -13.91 -5.63
CA GLY A 139 19.84 -13.35 -4.56
C GLY A 139 20.66 -12.11 -4.96
N ASP A 140 20.76 -11.79 -6.24
CA ASP A 140 21.36 -10.54 -6.70
C ASP A 140 20.44 -9.34 -6.42
N VAL A 141 21.04 -8.15 -6.34
CA VAL A 141 20.34 -6.86 -6.27
C VAL A 141 20.77 -6.02 -7.47
N ILE A 142 19.82 -5.67 -8.32
CA ILE A 142 20.05 -4.84 -9.49
C ILE A 142 19.85 -3.38 -9.08
N VAL A 143 20.83 -2.52 -9.36
CA VAL A 143 20.77 -1.09 -9.09
C VAL A 143 20.43 -0.36 -10.38
N LEU A 144 19.19 0.11 -10.49
CA LEU A 144 18.73 0.91 -11.63
C LEU A 144 18.85 2.39 -11.30
N THR A 145 19.31 3.20 -12.25
CA THR A 145 19.16 4.66 -12.21
C THR A 145 18.26 5.09 -13.34
N VAL A 146 17.09 5.61 -12.98
CA VAL A 146 16.14 6.20 -13.93
C VAL A 146 16.40 7.70 -13.99
N LYS A 147 16.44 8.25 -15.21
CA LYS A 147 16.82 9.64 -15.46
C LYS A 147 15.88 10.28 -16.46
N VAL A 148 15.46 11.50 -16.15
CA VAL A 148 14.70 12.35 -17.08
C VAL A 148 15.46 13.62 -17.33
N ASN A 149 15.84 13.85 -18.60
CA ASN A 149 16.51 15.09 -19.01
C ASN A 149 15.50 16.04 -19.61
N TYR A 150 15.46 17.23 -19.06
CA TYR A 150 14.51 18.25 -19.46
C TYR A 150 15.14 19.62 -19.44
N LYS A 151 14.54 20.54 -20.18
CA LYS A 151 14.82 21.97 -20.09
C LYS A 151 13.82 22.60 -19.12
N ASP A 152 14.30 23.53 -18.31
CA ASP A 152 13.45 24.41 -17.51
C ASP A 152 14.00 25.85 -17.60
N ASP A 153 13.12 26.76 -18.02
CA ASP A 153 13.43 28.12 -18.48
C ASP A 153 14.58 28.19 -19.52
N VAL A 154 15.80 28.46 -19.08
CA VAL A 154 17.00 28.61 -19.93
C VAL A 154 18.06 27.53 -19.73
N PHE A 155 17.88 26.61 -18.76
CA PHE A 155 18.86 25.57 -18.42
C PHE A 155 18.31 24.16 -18.67
N ASN A 156 19.22 23.21 -18.85
CA ASN A 156 18.88 21.79 -18.89
C ASN A 156 19.17 21.17 -17.53
N TYR A 157 18.24 20.39 -17.02
CA TYR A 157 18.29 19.66 -15.77
C TYR A 157 18.18 18.16 -16.04
N THR A 158 18.59 17.36 -15.06
CA THR A 158 18.39 15.90 -15.10
C THR A 158 17.93 15.48 -13.72
N GLU A 159 16.65 15.13 -13.62
CA GLU A 159 16.15 14.44 -12.44
C GLU A 159 16.51 12.96 -12.52
N GLN A 160 16.78 12.35 -11.37
CA GLN A 160 17.12 10.95 -11.30
C GLN A 160 16.67 10.27 -10.02
N ARG A 161 16.33 8.99 -10.13
CA ARG A 161 16.05 8.10 -8.99
C ARG A 161 16.93 6.86 -9.07
N VAL A 162 17.48 6.45 -7.92
CA VAL A 162 18.21 5.19 -7.77
C VAL A 162 17.29 4.17 -7.14
N LEU A 163 17.05 3.05 -7.82
CA LEU A 163 16.12 1.99 -7.42
C LEU A 163 16.90 0.68 -7.24
N HIS A 164 16.54 -0.12 -6.24
CA HIS A 164 17.11 -1.45 -6.03
C HIS A 164 16.04 -2.52 -6.28
N VAL A 165 16.30 -3.44 -7.20
CA VAL A 165 15.41 -4.57 -7.51
C VAL A 165 16.07 -5.85 -7.02
N ASN A 166 15.49 -6.48 -6.00
CA ASN A 166 15.96 -7.77 -5.50
C ASN A 166 15.48 -8.90 -6.43
N VAL A 167 16.39 -9.78 -6.85
CA VAL A 167 16.03 -10.97 -7.62
C VAL A 167 15.64 -12.07 -6.64
N GLY A 168 14.34 -12.35 -6.55
CA GLY A 168 13.80 -13.31 -5.59
C GLY A 168 14.22 -14.75 -5.83
N HIS A 169 13.98 -15.58 -4.81
CA HIS A 169 14.19 -17.04 -4.88
C HIS A 169 12.92 -17.81 -5.27
N GLY A 170 11.90 -17.11 -5.74
CA GLY A 170 10.60 -17.67 -6.10
C GLY A 170 9.41 -16.86 -5.55
N PRO A 171 8.19 -17.39 -5.73
CA PRO A 171 6.97 -16.74 -5.24
C PRO A 171 6.99 -16.63 -3.72
N PHE A 172 6.18 -15.72 -3.16
CA PHE A 172 6.01 -15.63 -1.72
C PHE A 172 5.67 -17.00 -1.10
N PRO A 173 6.11 -17.28 0.14
CA PRO A 173 6.10 -18.62 0.71
C PRO A 173 4.72 -19.03 1.26
N TRP A 174 3.64 -18.67 0.56
CA TRP A 174 2.28 -19.01 0.95
C TRP A 174 1.93 -20.43 0.48
N PRO A 175 1.36 -21.27 1.35
CA PRO A 175 0.92 -22.61 0.97
C PRO A 175 -0.35 -22.56 0.11
N ALA A 176 -0.68 -23.68 -0.52
CA ALA A 176 -1.93 -23.82 -1.28
C ALA A 176 -3.15 -23.45 -0.41
N GLY A 177 -4.12 -22.76 -1.02
CA GLY A 177 -5.29 -22.22 -0.33
C GLY A 177 -5.06 -20.88 0.36
N TRP A 178 -3.85 -20.30 0.29
CA TRP A 178 -3.54 -18.97 0.81
C TRP A 178 -3.12 -18.01 -0.30
N TYR A 179 -3.68 -16.80 -0.26
CA TYR A 179 -3.50 -15.80 -1.31
C TYR A 179 -3.14 -14.45 -0.70
N GLY A 180 -1.92 -13.99 -0.91
CA GLY A 180 -1.44 -12.71 -0.40
C GLY A 180 -1.62 -11.57 -1.38
N GLY A 181 -1.94 -10.41 -0.82
CA GLY A 181 -2.15 -9.18 -1.58
C GLY A 181 -1.91 -7.96 -0.71
N ASP A 182 -2.00 -6.81 -1.36
CA ASP A 182 -1.95 -5.51 -0.70
C ASP A 182 -3.36 -4.92 -0.63
N VAL A 183 -3.77 -4.52 0.56
CA VAL A 183 -5.13 -4.12 0.89
C VAL A 183 -5.27 -2.60 1.04
N HIS A 184 -4.17 -1.87 1.02
CA HIS A 184 -4.16 -0.43 1.17
C HIS A 184 -3.20 0.14 0.14
N TYR A 185 -3.74 0.59 -1.00
CA TYR A 185 -2.94 1.10 -2.11
C TYR A 185 -3.71 2.20 -2.84
N HIS A 186 -3.02 3.30 -3.09
CA HIS A 186 -3.54 4.48 -3.75
C HIS A 186 -3.09 4.52 -5.20
N THR A 187 -4.07 4.65 -6.08
CA THR A 187 -3.86 4.83 -7.50
C THR A 187 -3.80 6.32 -7.84
N MET A 188 -3.57 6.65 -9.10
CA MET A 188 -3.64 8.04 -9.58
C MET A 188 -5.03 8.70 -9.47
N TYR A 189 -6.05 7.95 -9.02
CA TYR A 189 -7.33 8.50 -8.63
C TYR A 189 -7.31 9.14 -7.23
N THR A 190 -6.26 8.87 -6.44
CA THR A 190 -5.79 9.72 -5.35
C THR A 190 -4.88 10.79 -5.93
N ASN A 191 -5.35 12.03 -5.95
CA ASN A 191 -4.63 13.14 -6.55
C ASN A 191 -4.96 14.43 -5.81
N ASN A 192 -4.21 14.69 -4.74
CA ASN A 192 -4.39 15.87 -3.93
C ASN A 192 -3.03 16.52 -3.61
N LEU A 193 -3.04 17.63 -2.86
CA LEU A 193 -1.83 18.40 -2.57
C LEU A 193 -0.76 17.62 -1.79
N TYR A 194 -1.17 16.60 -1.03
CA TYR A 194 -0.31 15.86 -0.10
C TYR A 194 -0.01 14.44 -0.58
N GLU A 195 -0.96 13.82 -1.27
CA GLU A 195 -0.95 12.41 -1.65
C GLU A 195 -1.29 12.27 -3.14
N PHE A 196 -0.47 11.50 -3.86
CA PHE A 196 -0.65 11.22 -5.28
C PHE A 196 -0.29 9.77 -5.56
N GLY A 197 -1.21 8.96 -6.08
CA GLY A 197 -0.97 7.55 -6.30
C GLY A 197 -0.47 7.18 -7.70
N GLY A 198 0.03 5.94 -7.84
CA GLY A 198 0.55 5.43 -9.11
C GLY A 198 -0.54 4.92 -10.06
N PRO A 199 -0.29 4.89 -11.39
CA PRO A 199 -1.26 4.40 -12.37
C PRO A 199 -1.52 2.90 -12.18
N LEU A 200 -2.79 2.50 -12.17
CA LEU A 200 -3.19 1.10 -11.92
C LEU A 200 -2.56 0.08 -12.90
N PRO A 201 -2.40 0.36 -14.20
CA PRO A 201 -1.67 -0.54 -15.10
C PRO A 201 -0.22 -0.83 -14.65
N ALA A 202 0.49 0.18 -14.14
CA ALA A 202 1.83 -0.01 -13.61
C ALA A 202 1.80 -0.81 -12.30
N ALA A 203 0.87 -0.50 -11.41
CA ALA A 203 0.68 -1.25 -10.17
C ALA A 203 0.39 -2.74 -10.42
N VAL A 204 -0.43 -3.06 -11.43
CA VAL A 204 -0.72 -4.45 -11.85
C VAL A 204 0.54 -5.18 -12.30
N LEU A 205 1.34 -4.57 -13.18
CA LEU A 205 2.59 -5.16 -13.66
C LEU A 205 3.58 -5.36 -12.52
N THR A 206 3.72 -4.37 -11.64
CA THR A 206 4.58 -4.42 -10.46
C THR A 206 4.11 -5.52 -9.49
N ALA A 207 2.81 -5.60 -9.19
CA ALA A 207 2.23 -6.62 -8.31
C ALA A 207 2.47 -8.04 -8.85
N GLN A 208 2.27 -8.24 -10.15
CA GLN A 208 2.59 -9.52 -10.81
C GLN A 208 4.08 -9.85 -10.75
N ALA A 209 4.95 -8.86 -11.03
CA ALA A 209 6.40 -9.04 -10.98
C ALA A 209 6.89 -9.39 -9.57
N MET A 210 6.27 -8.85 -8.51
CA MET A 210 6.57 -9.18 -7.11
C MET A 210 6.01 -10.54 -6.67
N GLY A 211 4.99 -11.06 -7.38
CA GLY A 211 4.31 -12.32 -7.04
C GLY A 211 3.10 -12.16 -6.12
N LEU A 212 2.48 -10.97 -6.06
CA LEU A 212 1.20 -10.78 -5.37
C LEU A 212 0.08 -11.50 -6.13
N HIS A 213 -0.90 -12.01 -5.39
CA HIS A 213 -2.08 -12.66 -5.97
C HIS A 213 -3.24 -11.67 -6.17
N TRP A 214 -3.31 -10.63 -5.36
CA TRP A 214 -4.38 -9.64 -5.45
C TRP A 214 -3.95 -8.27 -4.94
N LEU A 215 -4.71 -7.26 -5.35
CA LEU A 215 -4.51 -5.86 -4.96
C LEU A 215 -5.89 -5.23 -4.78
N THR A 216 -6.05 -4.42 -3.75
CA THR A 216 -7.19 -3.53 -3.66
C THR A 216 -6.75 -2.10 -3.90
N THR A 217 -7.53 -1.35 -4.67
CA THR A 217 -7.36 0.10 -4.80
C THR A 217 -8.24 0.76 -3.75
N THR A 218 -7.67 1.63 -2.94
CA THR A 218 -8.34 2.27 -1.79
C THR A 218 -8.10 3.77 -1.82
N ASP A 219 -8.26 4.36 -3.00
CA ASP A 219 -8.14 5.80 -3.17
C ASP A 219 -9.02 6.58 -2.19
N HIS A 220 -8.58 7.78 -1.81
CA HIS A 220 -9.35 8.58 -0.86
C HIS A 220 -10.71 8.93 -1.43
N SER A 221 -11.75 8.81 -0.61
CA SER A 221 -13.12 9.12 -1.05
C SER A 221 -13.28 10.55 -1.57
N CYS A 222 -12.47 11.50 -1.07
CA CYS A 222 -12.50 12.90 -1.50
C CYS A 222 -12.18 13.04 -2.98
N ASP A 223 -11.12 12.36 -3.41
CA ASP A 223 -10.62 12.45 -4.79
C ASP A 223 -11.55 11.68 -5.76
N LEU A 224 -12.30 10.70 -5.23
CA LEU A 224 -13.28 9.92 -6.00
C LEU A 224 -14.62 10.65 -6.20
N ASP A 225 -15.02 11.48 -5.21
CA ASP A 225 -16.26 12.27 -5.20
C ASP A 225 -16.17 13.53 -6.09
N GLU A 226 -14.96 14.01 -6.39
CA GLU A 226 -14.74 15.26 -7.13
C GLU A 226 -14.87 15.11 -8.65
N THR A 227 -15.57 16.07 -9.28
CA THR A 227 -15.72 16.16 -10.75
C THR A 227 -15.00 17.38 -11.35
N GLY A 228 -14.06 17.97 -10.62
CA GLY A 228 -13.24 19.12 -11.02
C GLY A 228 -12.20 19.45 -9.96
N ASP A 229 -11.33 20.42 -10.23
CA ASP A 229 -10.28 20.82 -9.28
C ASP A 229 -10.87 21.54 -8.06
N GLY A 230 -10.78 20.89 -6.90
CA GLY A 230 -11.01 21.48 -5.59
C GLY A 230 -9.86 22.40 -5.18
N THR A 231 -9.96 22.97 -3.96
CA THR A 231 -8.86 23.81 -3.43
C THR A 231 -7.63 22.97 -3.05
N TYR A 232 -7.83 21.69 -2.73
CA TYR A 232 -6.79 20.80 -2.21
C TYR A 232 -6.80 19.39 -2.81
N SER A 233 -7.85 19.00 -3.55
CA SER A 233 -7.96 17.77 -4.32
C SER A 233 -8.18 18.12 -5.80
N TYR A 234 -7.68 17.27 -6.69
CA TYR A 234 -7.67 17.49 -8.12
C TYR A 234 -8.29 16.28 -8.79
N ALA A 235 -9.49 16.45 -9.36
CA ALA A 235 -10.11 15.39 -10.12
C ALA A 235 -9.20 14.99 -11.30
N THR A 236 -8.82 13.71 -11.37
CA THR A 236 -8.15 13.16 -12.55
C THR A 236 -9.19 13.00 -13.66
N LEU A 237 -9.49 14.08 -14.40
CA LEU A 237 -10.54 14.11 -15.43
C LEU A 237 -10.21 13.26 -16.65
N SER A 238 -8.93 13.20 -17.00
CA SER A 238 -8.43 12.35 -18.06
C SER A 238 -6.91 12.14 -17.90
N TRP A 239 -6.41 11.07 -18.50
CA TRP A 239 -4.98 10.75 -18.50
C TRP A 239 -4.67 9.71 -19.57
N GLU A 240 -3.39 9.52 -19.88
CA GLU A 240 -2.93 8.46 -20.75
C GLU A 240 -1.74 7.70 -20.18
N TYR A 241 -1.56 6.47 -20.65
CA TYR A 241 -0.36 5.69 -20.38
C TYR A 241 0.11 4.95 -21.62
N THR A 242 1.43 4.84 -21.74
CA THR A 242 2.10 4.06 -22.77
C THR A 242 2.76 2.85 -22.14
N ILE A 243 2.46 1.66 -22.66
CA ILE A 243 3.15 0.42 -22.30
C ILE A 243 4.00 -0.02 -23.46
N GLN A 244 5.27 -0.31 -23.17
CA GLN A 244 6.19 -0.97 -24.06
C GLN A 244 6.54 -2.35 -23.52
N ASP A 245 6.17 -3.39 -24.27
CA ASP A 245 6.42 -4.79 -23.94
C ASP A 245 6.93 -5.55 -25.18
N GLN A 246 6.99 -6.89 -25.10
CA GLN A 246 7.40 -7.72 -26.24
C GLN A 246 6.43 -7.68 -27.43
N GLY A 247 5.17 -7.33 -27.18
CA GLY A 247 4.13 -7.17 -28.19
C GLY A 247 4.24 -5.85 -28.97
N GLY A 248 4.97 -4.87 -28.42
CA GLY A 248 5.23 -3.58 -29.05
C GLY A 248 4.97 -2.41 -28.10
N ILE A 249 4.62 -1.27 -28.68
CA ILE A 249 4.25 -0.06 -27.93
C ILE A 249 2.74 0.16 -28.13
N ALA A 250 2.03 0.40 -27.03
CA ALA A 250 0.62 0.75 -27.04
C ALA A 250 0.35 1.91 -26.08
N THR A 251 -0.33 2.94 -26.57
CA THR A 251 -0.79 4.08 -25.77
C THR A 251 -2.30 3.98 -25.59
N VAL A 252 -2.76 4.21 -24.36
CA VAL A 252 -4.15 4.10 -23.98
C VAL A 252 -4.59 5.37 -23.28
N TYR A 253 -5.64 5.97 -23.83
CA TYR A 253 -6.30 7.13 -23.26
C TYR A 253 -7.46 6.74 -22.33
N ARG A 254 -7.62 7.49 -21.24
CA ARG A 254 -8.72 7.39 -20.27
C ARG A 254 -9.46 8.71 -20.18
N ASP A 255 -10.70 8.70 -20.68
CA ASP A 255 -11.67 9.79 -20.51
C ASP A 255 -12.55 9.49 -19.28
N ASN A 256 -12.15 10.00 -18.11
CA ASN A 256 -12.89 9.74 -16.88
C ASN A 256 -14.17 10.58 -16.80
N VAL A 257 -14.23 11.72 -17.52
CA VAL A 257 -15.45 12.54 -17.66
C VAL A 257 -16.57 11.72 -18.31
N ALA A 258 -16.26 10.94 -19.34
CA ALA A 258 -17.24 10.06 -20.01
C ALA A 258 -17.79 8.96 -19.08
N LEU A 259 -17.07 8.61 -18.00
CA LEU A 259 -17.49 7.62 -17.01
C LEU A 259 -18.29 8.24 -15.84
N GLY A 260 -18.33 9.56 -15.75
CA GLY A 260 -19.22 10.32 -14.86
C GLY A 260 -18.67 10.63 -13.47
N SER A 261 -17.75 9.82 -12.94
CA SER A 261 -16.99 10.11 -11.71
C SER A 261 -15.65 9.36 -11.71
N ALA A 262 -14.71 9.81 -10.87
CA ALA A 262 -13.44 9.12 -10.66
C ALA A 262 -13.67 7.72 -10.05
N TRP A 263 -14.65 7.56 -9.15
CA TRP A 263 -15.10 6.25 -8.69
C TRP A 263 -15.46 5.34 -9.87
N ALA A 264 -16.37 5.77 -10.76
CA ALA A 264 -16.81 4.99 -11.91
C ALA A 264 -15.64 4.65 -12.85
N ALA A 265 -14.71 5.58 -13.04
CA ALA A 265 -13.52 5.39 -13.85
C ALA A 265 -12.59 4.31 -13.30
N LEU A 266 -12.22 4.41 -12.02
CA LEU A 266 -11.44 3.40 -11.31
C LEU A 266 -12.11 2.02 -11.38
N GLY A 267 -13.44 1.95 -11.27
CA GLY A 267 -14.19 0.70 -11.38
C GLY A 267 -14.12 0.07 -12.76
N ALA A 268 -14.20 0.88 -13.81
CA ALA A 268 -14.05 0.41 -15.18
C ALA A 268 -12.63 -0.11 -15.43
N GLU A 269 -11.62 0.52 -14.83
CA GLU A 269 -10.23 0.08 -14.97
C GLU A 269 -9.93 -1.19 -14.19
N VAL A 270 -10.41 -1.30 -12.94
CA VAL A 270 -10.34 -2.55 -12.16
C VAL A 270 -11.00 -3.70 -12.93
N ALA A 271 -12.18 -3.48 -13.53
CA ALA A 271 -12.86 -4.50 -14.31
C ALA A 271 -12.11 -4.88 -15.61
N LEU A 272 -11.36 -3.95 -16.20
CA LEU A 272 -10.55 -4.18 -17.39
C LEU A 272 -9.28 -4.98 -17.07
N LEU A 273 -8.65 -4.71 -15.93
CA LEU A 273 -7.33 -5.25 -15.57
C LEU A 273 -7.40 -6.48 -14.65
N ASP A 274 -8.54 -6.77 -14.00
CA ASP A 274 -8.72 -8.01 -13.24
C ASP A 274 -8.51 -9.24 -14.12
N SER A 275 -7.75 -10.22 -13.61
CA SER A 275 -7.42 -11.41 -14.37
C SER A 275 -7.23 -12.64 -13.47
N PRO A 276 -7.24 -13.86 -14.05
CA PRO A 276 -6.93 -15.07 -13.28
C PRO A 276 -5.49 -15.14 -12.74
N THR A 277 -4.58 -14.26 -13.16
CA THR A 277 -3.18 -14.19 -12.69
C THR A 277 -2.95 -13.11 -11.64
N LEU A 278 -3.84 -12.12 -11.53
CA LEU A 278 -3.86 -11.10 -10.48
C LEU A 278 -5.30 -10.60 -10.31
N ARG A 279 -5.83 -10.67 -9.08
CA ARG A 279 -7.18 -10.19 -8.77
C ARG A 279 -7.18 -8.75 -8.30
N LEU A 280 -8.16 -7.97 -8.75
CA LEU A 280 -8.32 -6.57 -8.39
C LEU A 280 -9.68 -6.31 -7.74
N PHE A 281 -9.70 -5.43 -6.75
CA PHE A 281 -10.94 -4.95 -6.15
C PHE A 281 -10.85 -3.46 -5.86
N ARG A 282 -11.91 -2.74 -6.22
CA ARG A 282 -12.07 -1.32 -5.88
C ARG A 282 -12.72 -1.18 -4.51
N GLY A 283 -11.95 -0.75 -3.52
CA GLY A 283 -12.42 -0.18 -2.26
C GLY A 283 -12.26 1.35 -2.26
N ALA A 284 -12.37 1.95 -1.09
CA ALA A 284 -12.03 3.35 -0.84
C ALA A 284 -11.44 3.49 0.57
N GLU A 285 -10.49 4.40 0.74
CA GLU A 285 -10.17 4.94 2.06
C GLU A 285 -11.09 6.13 2.31
N VAL A 286 -12.08 5.93 3.17
CA VAL A 286 -13.12 6.94 3.42
C VAL A 286 -12.74 7.79 4.62
N ASN A 287 -12.70 9.09 4.38
CA ASN A 287 -12.45 10.13 5.37
C ASN A 287 -13.73 10.40 6.18
N LEU A 288 -13.74 10.04 7.46
CA LEU A 288 -14.93 10.11 8.32
C LEU A 288 -14.69 11.00 9.54
N ALA A 289 -15.68 11.80 9.94
CA ALA A 289 -15.54 12.65 11.11
C ALA A 289 -15.51 11.82 12.40
N SER A 290 -14.50 12.06 13.24
CA SER A 290 -14.41 11.45 14.57
C SER A 290 -15.55 11.91 15.47
N LEU A 291 -16.01 11.00 16.33
CA LEU A 291 -16.94 11.27 17.43
C LEU A 291 -16.21 11.65 18.72
N ASP A 292 -14.91 11.38 18.82
CA ASP A 292 -14.16 11.63 20.04
C ASP A 292 -14.03 13.15 20.29
N PRO A 293 -14.43 13.66 21.46
CA PRO A 293 -14.30 15.07 21.80
C PRO A 293 -12.88 15.61 21.63
N THR A 294 -11.84 14.79 21.80
CA THR A 294 -10.44 15.21 21.62
C THR A 294 -10.02 15.34 20.16
N SER A 295 -10.82 14.79 19.25
CA SER A 295 -10.59 14.76 17.80
C SER A 295 -11.72 15.48 17.05
N THR A 296 -12.41 16.41 17.70
CA THR A 296 -13.53 17.16 17.11
C THR A 296 -13.07 17.91 15.85
N GLY A 297 -13.73 17.64 14.73
CA GLY A 297 -13.42 18.26 13.45
C GLY A 297 -12.20 17.67 12.77
N LYS A 298 -11.63 16.56 13.27
CA LYS A 298 -10.59 15.76 12.64
C LYS A 298 -11.18 14.61 11.82
N THR A 299 -10.37 14.08 10.91
CA THR A 299 -10.68 13.00 9.98
C THR A 299 -10.12 11.68 10.49
N LEU A 300 -10.95 10.64 10.50
CA LEU A 300 -10.56 9.25 10.62
C LEU A 300 -10.47 8.64 9.23
N HIS A 301 -9.48 7.80 9.00
CA HIS A 301 -9.41 7.03 7.77
C HIS A 301 -10.02 5.64 7.98
N CYS A 302 -10.87 5.20 7.06
CA CYS A 302 -11.55 3.93 7.15
C CYS A 302 -11.50 3.23 5.80
N LEU A 303 -10.87 2.06 5.74
CA LEU A 303 -10.93 1.24 4.53
C LEU A 303 -12.31 0.60 4.43
N ILE A 304 -13.02 0.92 3.34
CA ILE A 304 -14.35 0.40 3.05
C ILE A 304 -14.33 -0.37 1.72
N TYR A 305 -14.70 -1.65 1.80
CA TYR A 305 -14.87 -2.52 0.64
C TYR A 305 -16.36 -2.71 0.41
N ASN A 306 -16.92 -1.90 -0.47
CA ASN A 306 -18.35 -1.89 -0.75
C ASN A 306 -18.57 -1.85 -2.27
N PRO A 307 -19.54 -2.63 -2.82
CA PRO A 307 -19.84 -2.60 -4.25
C PRO A 307 -20.37 -1.24 -4.74
N VAL A 308 -20.86 -0.40 -3.83
CA VAL A 308 -21.38 0.94 -4.11
C VAL A 308 -20.47 1.97 -3.45
N GLU A 309 -20.33 3.12 -4.11
CA GLU A 309 -19.63 4.28 -3.58
C GLU A 309 -20.20 4.69 -2.22
N ILE A 310 -19.32 5.11 -1.31
CA ILE A 310 -19.69 5.74 -0.05
C ILE A 310 -19.48 7.23 -0.24
N VAL A 311 -20.57 7.99 -0.22
CA VAL A 311 -20.53 9.43 -0.47
C VAL A 311 -20.00 10.13 0.76
N SER A 312 -18.92 10.88 0.61
CA SER A 312 -18.21 11.57 1.68
C SER A 312 -18.01 13.05 1.36
N PRO A 313 -19.10 13.84 1.24
CA PRO A 313 -19.00 15.20 0.74
C PRO A 313 -18.29 16.09 1.77
N ASN A 314 -17.38 16.96 1.30
CA ASN A 314 -16.53 17.80 2.15
C ASN A 314 -15.54 17.01 3.02
N CYS A 315 -15.22 15.76 2.65
CA CYS A 315 -13.86 15.30 2.92
C CYS A 315 -13.00 16.01 1.89
N GLY A 316 -12.33 17.07 2.27
CA GLY A 316 -11.22 17.50 1.45
C GLY A 316 -10.08 16.53 1.62
N ALA A 317 -9.09 16.74 0.76
CA ALA A 317 -7.70 16.49 1.12
C ALA A 317 -7.44 16.90 2.58
N PRO A 318 -6.38 16.36 3.21
CA PRO A 318 -6.02 16.77 4.55
C PRO A 318 -6.20 18.28 4.70
N GLY A 319 -7.05 18.71 5.65
CA GLY A 319 -7.30 20.13 5.93
C GLY A 319 -8.68 20.72 5.66
N GLU A 320 -9.59 20.08 4.92
CA GLU A 320 -10.95 20.65 4.81
C GLU A 320 -11.78 20.41 6.08
N ARG A 321 -12.41 21.49 6.55
CA ARG A 321 -13.38 21.48 7.65
C ARG A 321 -14.66 22.17 7.18
N PRO A 322 -15.85 21.66 7.55
CA PRO A 322 -16.08 20.51 8.40
C PRO A 322 -15.92 19.17 7.67
N VAL A 323 -15.35 18.18 8.37
CA VAL A 323 -15.30 16.78 7.88
C VAL A 323 -16.69 16.17 8.05
N THR A 324 -17.27 15.65 6.98
CA THR A 324 -18.53 14.90 7.00
C THR A 324 -18.49 13.78 5.96
N PRO A 325 -19.23 12.68 6.17
CA PRO A 325 -20.12 12.37 7.29
C PRO A 325 -19.36 11.96 8.56
N THR A 326 -20.09 11.79 9.68
CA THR A 326 -19.51 11.15 10.87
C THR A 326 -19.28 9.67 10.62
N LEU A 327 -18.34 9.05 11.34
CA LEU A 327 -18.06 7.61 11.27
C LEU A 327 -19.32 6.72 11.26
N PRO A 328 -20.30 6.91 12.17
CA PRO A 328 -21.59 6.21 12.11
C PRO A 328 -22.32 6.34 10.78
N VAL A 329 -22.44 7.56 10.28
CA VAL A 329 -23.24 7.88 9.09
C VAL A 329 -22.55 7.34 7.83
N GLY A 330 -21.22 7.41 7.75
CA GLY A 330 -20.45 6.78 6.67
C GLY A 330 -20.62 5.27 6.64
N LEU A 331 -20.44 4.61 7.79
CA LEU A 331 -20.60 3.15 7.88
C LEU A 331 -22.05 2.69 7.61
N ASP A 332 -23.06 3.51 7.92
CA ASP A 332 -24.48 3.20 7.64
C ASP A 332 -24.83 3.25 6.15
N GLN A 333 -23.96 3.80 5.29
CA GLN A 333 -24.12 3.77 3.83
C GLN A 333 -23.73 2.42 3.21
N MET A 334 -23.00 1.56 3.94
CA MET A 334 -22.54 0.28 3.42
C MET A 334 -23.70 -0.67 3.09
N THR A 335 -23.56 -1.40 1.99
CA THR A 335 -24.48 -2.48 1.65
C THR A 335 -24.24 -3.69 2.55
N ALA A 336 -25.18 -4.64 2.57
CA ALA A 336 -25.00 -5.88 3.33
C ALA A 336 -23.80 -6.72 2.86
N ALA A 337 -23.36 -6.56 1.60
CA ALA A 337 -22.19 -7.22 1.04
C ALA A 337 -20.87 -6.54 1.44
N GLY A 338 -20.92 -5.26 1.81
CA GLY A 338 -19.73 -4.50 2.17
C GLY A 338 -19.23 -4.78 3.59
N PHE A 339 -17.98 -4.40 3.82
CA PHE A 339 -17.36 -4.37 5.13
C PHE A 339 -16.30 -3.28 5.21
N ALA A 340 -15.89 -2.94 6.43
CA ALA A 340 -14.93 -1.89 6.69
C ALA A 340 -14.05 -2.21 7.90
N TYR A 341 -12.93 -1.51 7.99
CA TYR A 341 -12.08 -1.47 9.17
C TYR A 341 -11.35 -0.13 9.28
N ALA A 342 -10.79 0.13 10.46
CA ALA A 342 -9.98 1.33 10.67
C ALA A 342 -8.64 1.19 9.93
N ALA A 343 -8.36 2.14 9.04
CA ALA A 343 -7.05 2.30 8.40
C ALA A 343 -6.09 2.91 9.43
N HIS A 344 -4.85 2.41 9.48
CA HIS A 344 -3.76 2.89 10.34
C HIS A 344 -4.21 3.61 11.64
N PRO A 345 -4.98 2.94 12.52
CA PRO A 345 -5.78 3.60 13.54
C PRO A 345 -4.99 4.27 14.67
N THR A 346 -3.68 4.07 14.71
CA THR A 346 -2.73 4.63 15.68
C THR A 346 -2.06 5.91 15.18
N ASP A 347 -2.19 6.24 13.90
CA ASP A 347 -1.44 7.30 13.29
C ASP A 347 -2.16 8.65 13.46
N ASP A 348 -1.48 9.60 14.11
CA ASP A 348 -1.92 10.99 14.17
C ASP A 348 -1.28 11.72 12.99
N LEU A 349 -2.00 11.74 11.86
CA LEU A 349 -1.58 12.49 10.67
C LEU A 349 -1.81 14.01 10.84
N GLY A 350 -2.25 14.48 12.02
CA GLY A 350 -2.46 15.90 12.27
C GLY A 350 -1.18 16.74 12.18
N ALA A 351 -1.11 17.69 11.24
CA ALA A 351 -0.04 18.68 11.14
C ALA A 351 -0.42 19.99 11.89
N GLU A 352 -0.55 19.91 13.21
CA GLU A 352 -0.75 21.09 14.06
C GLU A 352 0.59 21.60 14.62
N VAL A 353 1.05 22.77 14.15
CA VAL A 353 2.27 23.42 14.67
C VAL A 353 1.88 24.71 15.38
N LEU A 354 2.22 24.81 16.68
CA LEU A 354 1.94 25.97 17.52
C LEU A 354 0.45 26.35 17.62
N GLY A 355 -0.46 25.39 17.41
CA GLY A 355 -1.91 25.61 17.42
C GLY A 355 -2.47 26.17 16.10
N PHE A 356 -1.65 26.24 15.06
CA PHE A 356 -2.08 26.46 13.68
C PHE A 356 -2.17 25.11 12.98
N ASP A 357 -3.37 24.79 12.52
CA ASP A 357 -3.65 23.66 11.64
C ASP A 357 -3.15 24.02 10.24
N TRP A 358 -2.18 23.28 9.72
CA TRP A 358 -1.64 23.48 8.37
C TRP A 358 -2.45 22.77 7.30
N GLY A 359 -3.64 22.32 7.66
CA GLY A 359 -4.49 21.57 6.76
C GLY A 359 -3.96 20.15 6.58
N ILE A 360 -3.60 19.45 7.67
CA ILE A 360 -3.56 17.98 7.66
C ILE A 360 -4.18 17.58 8.98
N ASN A 361 -5.31 16.88 8.92
CA ASN A 361 -6.23 16.82 10.06
C ASN A 361 -6.66 15.38 10.36
N GLY A 362 -5.75 14.41 10.18
CA GLY A 362 -5.99 13.03 10.59
C GLY A 362 -6.06 12.89 12.11
N ALA A 363 -6.75 11.85 12.56
CA ALA A 363 -6.93 11.51 13.97
C ALA A 363 -6.77 10.01 14.20
N VAL A 364 -6.17 9.71 15.34
CA VAL A 364 -6.17 8.37 15.96
C VAL A 364 -7.60 7.97 16.30
N TYR A 365 -7.95 6.71 16.09
CA TYR A 365 -9.25 6.18 16.51
C TYR A 365 -9.40 6.19 18.03
N GLY A 366 -10.36 6.97 18.52
CA GLY A 366 -10.71 7.06 19.93
C GLY A 366 -11.60 5.90 20.41
N ASN A 367 -11.81 5.83 21.73
CA ASN A 367 -12.68 4.80 22.30
C ASN A 367 -14.14 4.99 21.85
N GLN A 368 -14.60 6.23 21.66
CA GLN A 368 -15.96 6.51 21.17
C GLN A 368 -16.13 6.10 19.70
N ASP A 369 -15.09 6.30 18.90
CA ASP A 369 -15.05 5.89 17.50
C ASP A 369 -15.16 4.37 17.38
N TYR A 370 -14.32 3.63 18.12
CA TYR A 370 -14.39 2.18 18.18
C TYR A 370 -15.74 1.67 18.67
N GLN A 371 -16.28 2.24 19.76
CA GLN A 371 -17.59 1.84 20.27
C GLN A 371 -18.70 2.02 19.21
N ALA A 372 -18.67 3.12 18.46
CA ALA A 372 -19.64 3.40 17.42
C ALA A 372 -19.45 2.52 16.17
N ALA A 373 -18.21 2.29 15.75
CA ALA A 373 -17.89 1.39 14.65
C ALA A 373 -18.32 -0.04 14.96
N LEU A 374 -17.92 -0.53 16.14
CA LEU A 374 -18.27 -1.85 16.67
C LEU A 374 -19.77 -2.02 16.93
N ALA A 375 -20.60 -0.97 16.90
CA ALA A 375 -22.06 -1.15 16.93
C ALA A 375 -22.62 -1.67 15.59
N ARG A 376 -21.81 -1.69 14.51
CA ARG A 376 -22.21 -2.06 13.15
C ARG A 376 -21.56 -3.37 12.75
N THR A 377 -22.36 -4.28 12.21
CA THR A 377 -21.89 -5.61 11.78
C THR A 377 -20.93 -5.58 10.60
N GLY A 378 -20.92 -4.49 9.83
CA GLY A 378 -20.00 -4.29 8.71
C GLY A 378 -18.58 -3.89 9.13
N PHE A 379 -18.36 -3.44 10.37
CA PHE A 379 -17.02 -3.10 10.85
C PHE A 379 -16.36 -4.33 11.48
N VAL A 380 -15.30 -4.83 10.87
CA VAL A 380 -14.82 -6.20 11.07
C VAL A 380 -13.32 -6.32 11.33
N GLY A 381 -12.56 -5.22 11.37
CA GLY A 381 -11.12 -5.32 11.57
C GLY A 381 -10.43 -4.02 11.95
N VAL A 382 -9.11 -4.10 11.96
CA VAL A 382 -8.17 -2.99 12.13
C VAL A 382 -6.91 -3.27 11.31
N GLU A 383 -6.38 -2.24 10.65
CA GLU A 383 -5.07 -2.30 10.01
C GLU A 383 -3.98 -2.08 11.05
N VAL A 384 -3.45 -3.17 11.61
CA VAL A 384 -2.44 -3.09 12.68
C VAL A 384 -1.04 -2.89 12.13
N PHE A 385 -0.82 -3.21 10.85
CA PHE A 385 0.47 -3.09 10.19
C PHE A 385 0.32 -2.21 8.96
N ASN A 386 0.41 -0.90 9.14
CA ASN A 386 0.47 0.05 8.05
C ASN A 386 1.92 0.43 7.77
N THR A 387 2.36 0.28 6.52
CA THR A 387 3.71 0.55 6.04
C THR A 387 4.82 -0.30 6.69
N ARG A 388 5.89 -0.56 5.94
CA ARG A 388 7.14 -1.13 6.46
C ARG A 388 8.23 -0.07 6.60
N ALA A 389 7.91 1.07 7.21
CA ALA A 389 8.83 2.21 7.35
C ALA A 389 9.76 2.11 8.57
N THR A 390 10.72 1.17 8.56
CA THR A 390 11.70 1.00 9.64
C THR A 390 12.85 2.01 9.63
N VAL A 391 13.14 2.61 8.47
CA VAL A 391 14.23 3.56 8.23
C VAL A 391 13.75 4.74 7.39
N THR A 392 14.26 5.94 7.70
CA THR A 392 14.01 7.18 6.96
C THR A 392 15.32 7.71 6.38
N SER A 393 15.29 8.18 5.14
CA SER A 393 16.38 8.87 4.45
C SER A 393 15.96 10.31 4.13
N LEU A 394 16.85 11.28 4.31
CA LEU A 394 16.66 12.65 3.82
C LEU A 394 17.10 12.84 2.36
N ASN A 395 17.52 11.75 1.70
CA ASN A 395 17.87 11.73 0.30
C ASN A 395 16.87 10.83 -0.44
N GLN A 396 15.78 11.42 -0.92
CA GLN A 396 14.75 10.71 -1.66
C GLN A 396 15.20 10.20 -3.04
N ASN A 397 16.29 10.75 -3.59
CA ASN A 397 16.79 10.38 -4.92
C ASN A 397 17.72 9.16 -4.85
N ASN A 398 18.34 8.94 -3.69
CA ASN A 398 19.21 7.79 -3.43
C ASN A 398 19.24 7.48 -1.92
N PRO A 399 18.22 6.79 -1.38
CA PRO A 399 18.10 6.53 0.06
C PRO A 399 18.92 5.33 0.55
N TRP A 400 19.56 4.58 -0.35
CA TRP A 400 20.11 3.26 -0.07
C TRP A 400 21.25 3.25 0.95
N ALA A 401 22.02 4.32 1.06
CA ALA A 401 23.05 4.43 2.08
C ALA A 401 22.46 4.42 3.50
N ASP A 402 21.34 5.11 3.70
CA ASP A 402 20.64 5.19 4.98
C ASP A 402 19.88 3.88 5.24
N PHE A 403 19.17 3.34 4.23
CA PHE A 403 18.48 2.05 4.35
C PHE A 403 19.44 0.90 4.68
N ALA A 404 20.62 0.85 4.05
CA ALA A 404 21.64 -0.16 4.33
C ALA A 404 22.31 0.01 5.70
N ALA A 405 22.39 1.25 6.21
CA ALA A 405 22.85 1.49 7.58
C ALA A 405 21.86 0.95 8.63
N GLY A 406 20.58 0.88 8.27
CA GLY A 406 19.51 0.33 9.09
C GLY A 406 19.17 1.18 10.32
N ASN A 407 18.21 0.72 11.11
CA ASN A 407 17.91 1.30 12.42
C ASN A 407 18.55 0.43 13.52
N PRO A 408 19.46 0.96 14.35
CA PRO A 408 20.09 0.21 15.44
C PRO A 408 19.14 -0.08 16.62
N ALA A 409 17.82 -0.07 16.42
CA ALA A 409 16.84 -0.24 17.47
C ALA A 409 16.96 -1.63 18.11
N ASP A 410 16.89 -1.69 19.44
CA ASP A 410 16.90 -2.94 20.21
C ASP A 410 15.68 -3.83 19.89
N ASN A 411 14.62 -3.25 19.32
CA ASN A 411 13.40 -3.94 18.90
C ASN A 411 13.28 -3.87 17.37
N PRO A 412 13.26 -5.03 16.67
CA PRO A 412 13.17 -5.06 15.21
C PRO A 412 11.77 -4.74 14.67
N TYR A 413 10.74 -4.69 15.52
CA TYR A 413 9.37 -4.39 15.10
C TYR A 413 9.11 -2.86 15.10
N PRO A 414 8.43 -2.32 14.06
CA PRO A 414 7.96 -0.94 14.08
C PRO A 414 7.11 -0.65 15.32
N ALA A 415 7.33 0.49 15.97
CA ALA A 415 6.52 0.88 17.13
C ALA A 415 5.01 0.98 16.80
N PRO A 416 4.59 1.55 15.65
CA PRO A 416 3.18 1.57 15.26
C PRO A 416 2.55 0.16 15.19
N LEU A 417 3.28 -0.84 14.67
CA LEU A 417 2.82 -2.23 14.65
C LEU A 417 2.50 -2.76 16.06
N LEU A 418 3.40 -2.51 17.02
CA LEU A 418 3.19 -2.97 18.40
C LEU A 418 2.04 -2.23 19.09
N GLU A 419 1.85 -0.95 18.79
CA GLU A 419 0.73 -0.15 19.28
C GLU A 419 -0.60 -0.63 18.66
N GLY A 420 -0.60 -0.96 17.36
CA GLY A 420 -1.73 -1.54 16.64
C GLY A 420 -2.13 -2.91 17.19
N VAL A 421 -1.16 -3.80 17.43
CA VAL A 421 -1.40 -5.10 18.07
C VAL A 421 -1.99 -4.93 19.48
N ALA A 422 -1.43 -4.02 20.30
CA ALA A 422 -1.98 -3.75 21.62
C ALA A 422 -3.40 -3.18 21.57
N ARG A 423 -3.71 -2.37 20.55
CA ARG A 423 -5.07 -1.87 20.31
C ARG A 423 -6.01 -3.01 19.94
N TRP A 424 -5.61 -3.87 19.02
CA TRP A 424 -6.39 -5.04 18.61
C TRP A 424 -6.68 -5.98 19.79
N ASP A 425 -5.67 -6.29 20.62
CA ASP A 425 -5.82 -7.08 21.85
C ASP A 425 -6.88 -6.48 22.77
N SER A 426 -6.89 -5.16 22.94
CA SER A 426 -7.91 -4.47 23.74
C SER A 426 -9.32 -4.59 23.16
N LEU A 427 -9.48 -4.67 21.84
CA LEU A 427 -10.80 -4.85 21.20
C LEU A 427 -11.30 -6.29 21.39
N LEU A 428 -10.41 -7.27 21.28
CA LEU A 428 -10.72 -8.67 21.55
C LEU A 428 -11.08 -8.90 23.01
N ASP A 429 -10.36 -8.28 23.95
CA ASP A 429 -10.64 -8.41 25.39
C ASP A 429 -12.06 -7.94 25.74
N VAL A 430 -12.47 -6.80 25.20
CA VAL A 430 -13.85 -6.29 25.37
C VAL A 430 -14.89 -7.27 24.82
N ASP A 431 -14.62 -7.92 23.69
CA ASP A 431 -15.55 -8.89 23.12
C ASP A 431 -15.57 -10.23 23.89
N LEU A 432 -14.44 -10.72 24.37
CA LEU A 432 -14.36 -11.91 25.22
C LEU A 432 -15.04 -11.68 26.58
N ALA A 433 -14.89 -10.50 27.18
CA ALA A 433 -15.60 -10.11 28.39
C ALA A 433 -17.13 -10.05 28.15
N ARG A 434 -17.58 -9.61 26.96
CA ARG A 434 -18.99 -9.67 26.56
C ARG A 434 -19.48 -11.12 26.47
N LEU A 435 -18.70 -12.02 25.87
CA LEU A 435 -19.05 -13.45 25.78
C LEU A 435 -19.15 -14.15 27.13
N ALA A 436 -18.38 -13.72 28.13
CA ALA A 436 -18.53 -14.22 29.50
C ALA A 436 -19.93 -13.91 30.09
N LEU A 437 -20.59 -12.85 29.63
CA LEU A 437 -21.94 -12.45 30.04
C LEU A 437 -23.04 -13.05 29.15
N ASP A 438 -22.73 -13.38 27.89
CA ASP A 438 -23.62 -14.07 26.96
C ASP A 438 -22.89 -15.26 26.28
N PRO A 439 -22.79 -16.41 26.97
CA PRO A 439 -22.07 -17.58 26.45
C PRO A 439 -22.73 -18.23 25.24
N ALA A 440 -23.96 -17.84 24.89
CA ALA A 440 -24.65 -18.30 23.69
C ALA A 440 -24.29 -17.46 22.45
N GLY A 441 -23.62 -16.31 22.66
CA GLY A 441 -23.13 -15.45 21.59
C GLY A 441 -21.92 -16.03 20.86
N LEU A 442 -21.70 -15.56 19.63
CA LEU A 442 -20.46 -15.84 18.89
C LEU A 442 -19.43 -14.71 19.15
N PRO A 443 -18.13 -15.02 19.16
CA PRO A 443 -17.09 -13.99 19.18
C PRO A 443 -17.24 -13.11 17.95
N ARG A 444 -17.11 -11.81 18.17
CA ARG A 444 -16.90 -10.87 17.09
C ARG A 444 -15.49 -11.09 16.54
N LYS A 445 -15.44 -11.40 15.25
CA LYS A 445 -14.19 -11.53 14.52
C LYS A 445 -13.71 -10.14 14.12
N VAL A 446 -13.01 -9.47 15.03
CA VAL A 446 -12.21 -8.30 14.67
C VAL A 446 -10.88 -8.82 14.16
N PHE A 447 -10.64 -8.81 12.85
CA PHE A 447 -9.40 -9.30 12.28
C PHE A 447 -8.28 -8.25 12.30
N ILE A 448 -7.05 -8.73 12.16
CA ILE A 448 -5.90 -7.90 11.82
C ILE A 448 -5.74 -7.82 10.30
N SER A 449 -5.29 -6.67 9.84
CA SER A 449 -4.93 -6.41 8.46
C SER A 449 -3.57 -5.71 8.40
N GLY A 450 -2.89 -5.84 7.26
CA GLY A 450 -1.72 -5.07 6.93
C GLY A 450 -1.68 -4.71 5.46
N GLY A 451 -1.32 -3.46 5.18
CA GLY A 451 -1.27 -2.85 3.85
C GLY A 451 -0.09 -1.90 3.74
N SER A 452 0.26 -1.55 2.51
CA SER A 452 1.41 -0.67 2.26
C SER A 452 1.09 0.81 2.40
N ASP A 453 -0.15 1.22 2.15
CA ASP A 453 -0.55 2.63 2.04
C ASP A 453 0.36 3.37 1.02
N ALA A 454 0.69 2.63 -0.04
CA ALA A 454 1.61 3.08 -1.07
C ALA A 454 0.92 3.96 -2.10
N HIS A 455 1.63 4.99 -2.53
CA HIS A 455 1.16 6.05 -3.42
C HIS A 455 1.93 6.04 -4.74
N GLY A 456 2.01 4.85 -5.37
CA GLY A 456 2.92 4.61 -6.50
C GLY A 456 4.35 4.22 -6.09
N ASP A 457 4.56 3.97 -4.80
CA ASP A 457 5.82 3.55 -4.19
C ASP A 457 6.12 2.06 -4.48
N PHE A 458 6.62 1.75 -5.66
CA PHE A 458 6.94 0.38 -6.06
C PHE A 458 8.28 -0.12 -5.50
N ASN A 459 9.25 0.77 -5.26
CA ASN A 459 10.57 0.44 -4.72
C ASN A 459 10.76 0.89 -3.27
N TYR A 460 10.47 2.16 -3.03
CA TYR A 460 10.46 2.80 -1.71
C TYR A 460 9.49 3.98 -1.71
N SER A 461 8.97 4.37 -0.54
CA SER A 461 8.09 5.54 -0.46
C SER A 461 8.87 6.83 -0.53
N SER A 462 8.43 7.75 -1.40
CA SER A 462 9.00 9.09 -1.52
C SER A 462 7.93 10.15 -1.32
N TYR A 463 8.21 11.10 -0.44
CA TYR A 463 7.31 12.23 -0.20
C TYR A 463 7.88 13.42 -0.98
N MET A 464 7.16 13.79 -2.04
CA MET A 464 7.56 14.85 -2.96
C MET A 464 6.72 16.09 -2.65
N SER A 465 7.26 17.06 -1.92
CA SER A 465 6.78 18.46 -1.77
C SER A 465 7.52 19.14 -0.59
N VAL A 466 6.80 19.72 0.38
CA VAL A 466 7.30 20.49 1.53
C VAL A 466 8.29 19.71 2.41
N ASP A 467 8.20 18.38 2.42
CA ASP A 467 9.09 17.48 3.14
C ASP A 467 9.77 16.51 2.17
N ASP A 468 11.07 16.69 1.93
CA ASP A 468 11.88 15.87 1.01
C ASP A 468 12.55 14.70 1.77
N TYR A 469 11.92 13.52 1.75
CA TYR A 469 12.46 12.31 2.38
C TYR A 469 11.91 11.02 1.75
N ALA A 470 12.57 9.89 2.07
CA ALA A 470 12.13 8.55 1.69
C ALA A 470 12.01 7.62 2.90
N LEU A 471 11.08 6.67 2.82
CA LEU A 471 10.87 5.59 3.78
C LEU A 471 11.09 4.24 3.10
N ASP A 472 11.59 3.25 3.82
CA ASP A 472 11.78 1.88 3.32
C ASP A 472 10.47 1.07 3.19
N ASN A 473 9.34 1.75 3.01
CA ASN A 473 8.04 1.17 2.67
C ASN A 473 7.86 1.04 1.15
N ALA A 474 7.02 0.12 0.66
CA ALA A 474 6.64 0.01 -0.74
C ALA A 474 5.42 -0.91 -0.88
N MET A 475 4.73 -0.84 -2.01
CA MET A 475 3.65 -1.76 -2.36
C MET A 475 4.08 -3.22 -2.15
N GLY A 476 3.24 -4.00 -1.47
CA GLY A 476 3.48 -5.41 -1.21
C GLY A 476 4.60 -5.72 -0.23
N LYS A 477 5.23 -4.74 0.44
CA LYS A 477 6.13 -5.01 1.57
C LYS A 477 5.39 -5.39 2.84
N VAL A 478 4.21 -4.84 3.05
CA VAL A 478 3.24 -5.34 4.04
C VAL A 478 2.06 -5.89 3.27
N GLN A 479 1.55 -7.03 3.73
CA GLN A 479 0.59 -7.83 2.99
C GLN A 479 -0.46 -8.39 3.93
N THR A 480 -1.65 -8.59 3.38
CA THR A 480 -2.68 -9.43 3.98
C THR A 480 -2.81 -10.70 3.16
N VAL A 481 -2.66 -11.86 3.81
CA VAL A 481 -2.77 -13.18 3.19
C VAL A 481 -4.07 -13.82 3.64
N VAL A 482 -4.93 -14.18 2.68
CA VAL A 482 -6.28 -14.69 2.93
C VAL A 482 -6.39 -16.15 2.55
N ARG A 483 -7.06 -16.93 3.40
CA ARG A 483 -7.31 -18.35 3.17
C ARG A 483 -8.61 -18.58 2.39
N VAL A 484 -8.51 -19.17 1.20
CA VAL A 484 -9.61 -19.64 0.37
C VAL A 484 -9.36 -21.13 0.05
N PRO A 485 -9.96 -22.08 0.79
CA PRO A 485 -9.52 -23.48 0.80
C PRO A 485 -10.00 -24.34 -0.38
N ASP A 486 -10.27 -23.75 -1.54
CA ASP A 486 -10.68 -24.50 -2.73
C ASP A 486 -9.45 -25.04 -3.48
N PRO A 487 -9.30 -26.38 -3.63
CA PRO A 487 -8.15 -26.98 -4.29
C PRO A 487 -8.09 -26.74 -5.80
N GLY A 488 -9.12 -26.14 -6.40
CA GLY A 488 -9.17 -25.82 -7.83
C GLY A 488 -8.37 -24.58 -8.25
N TYR A 489 -7.87 -23.81 -7.28
CA TYR A 489 -7.12 -22.58 -7.53
C TYR A 489 -5.62 -22.78 -7.43
N GLY A 490 -4.87 -21.96 -8.18
CA GLY A 490 -3.41 -22.02 -8.21
C GLY A 490 -2.80 -20.97 -9.14
N PRO A 491 -1.50 -21.07 -9.45
CA PRO A 491 -0.83 -20.15 -10.36
C PRO A 491 -1.57 -20.06 -11.71
N GLY A 492 -1.91 -18.85 -12.14
CA GLY A 492 -2.66 -18.60 -13.37
C GLY A 492 -4.17 -18.88 -13.31
N ASN A 493 -4.67 -19.36 -12.18
CA ASN A 493 -6.10 -19.54 -11.92
C ASN A 493 -6.40 -19.22 -10.46
N LEU A 494 -6.26 -17.96 -10.08
CA LEU A 494 -6.54 -17.49 -8.73
C LEU A 494 -8.04 -17.53 -8.41
N PRO A 495 -8.42 -17.62 -7.13
CA PRO A 495 -9.82 -17.52 -6.72
C PRO A 495 -10.46 -16.25 -7.29
N PRO A 496 -11.74 -16.25 -7.67
CA PRO A 496 -12.42 -15.03 -8.04
C PRO A 496 -12.36 -14.05 -6.86
N MET A 497 -12.26 -12.75 -7.16
CA MET A 497 -12.07 -11.74 -6.12
C MET A 497 -13.19 -11.73 -5.07
N SER A 498 -14.42 -12.11 -5.44
CA SER A 498 -15.51 -12.28 -4.48
C SER A 498 -15.22 -13.33 -3.40
N ALA A 499 -14.57 -14.46 -3.75
CA ALA A 499 -14.21 -15.48 -2.78
C ALA A 499 -13.11 -15.01 -1.83
N ILE A 500 -12.14 -14.22 -2.35
CA ILE A 500 -11.10 -13.59 -1.54
C ILE A 500 -11.73 -12.61 -0.56
N MET A 501 -12.62 -11.73 -1.02
CA MET A 501 -13.26 -10.73 -0.16
C MET A 501 -14.23 -11.34 0.86
N ASP A 502 -14.93 -12.42 0.51
CA ASP A 502 -15.79 -13.16 1.44
C ASP A 502 -14.97 -13.82 2.56
N ALA A 503 -13.82 -14.41 2.23
CA ALA A 503 -12.92 -14.98 3.22
C ALA A 503 -12.24 -13.91 4.08
N TYR A 504 -11.83 -12.80 3.46
CA TYR A 504 -11.23 -11.67 4.16
C TYR A 504 -12.19 -11.05 5.17
N ARG A 505 -13.44 -10.80 4.76
CA ARG A 505 -14.52 -10.32 5.64
C ARG A 505 -14.76 -11.22 6.85
N GLN A 506 -14.50 -12.51 6.72
CA GLN A 506 -14.66 -13.49 7.80
C GLN A 506 -13.45 -13.57 8.74
N GLY A 507 -12.40 -12.78 8.49
CA GLY A 507 -11.16 -12.81 9.26
C GLY A 507 -10.31 -14.05 9.02
N CYS A 508 -10.46 -14.71 7.86
CA CYS A 508 -9.61 -15.81 7.42
C CYS A 508 -8.27 -15.27 6.88
N SER A 509 -7.60 -14.41 7.64
CA SER A 509 -6.44 -13.63 7.18
C SER A 509 -5.31 -13.57 8.19
N VAL A 510 -4.11 -13.29 7.69
CA VAL A 510 -2.91 -12.93 8.47
C VAL A 510 -2.24 -11.72 7.84
N ALA A 511 -1.58 -10.89 8.66
CA ALA A 511 -0.74 -9.79 8.20
C ALA A 511 0.74 -10.20 8.25
N THR A 512 1.52 -9.85 7.24
CA THR A 512 2.95 -10.22 7.13
C THR A 512 3.74 -9.18 6.33
N ASP A 513 5.06 -9.12 6.55
CA ASP A 513 6.02 -8.41 5.71
C ASP A 513 7.00 -9.32 4.94
N GLY A 514 6.70 -10.62 4.85
CA GLY A 514 7.48 -11.60 4.09
C GLY A 514 7.32 -13.04 4.58
N PRO A 515 7.79 -13.38 5.80
CA PRO A 515 7.62 -14.71 6.36
C PRO A 515 6.15 -15.06 6.60
N PHE A 516 5.74 -16.25 6.21
CA PHE A 516 4.37 -16.74 6.41
C PHE A 516 4.28 -17.61 7.66
N LEU A 517 3.19 -17.45 8.41
CA LEU A 517 2.83 -18.28 9.55
C LEU A 517 1.35 -18.67 9.43
N GLU A 518 1.05 -19.96 9.59
CA GLU A 518 -0.31 -20.45 9.80
C GLU A 518 -0.39 -21.19 11.13
N ILE A 519 -1.51 -20.99 11.81
CA ILE A 519 -1.89 -21.66 13.05
C ILE A 519 -3.27 -22.30 12.89
N GLY A 520 -3.44 -23.49 13.44
CA GLY A 520 -4.69 -24.24 13.40
C GLY A 520 -4.80 -25.21 14.56
N ILE A 521 -6.00 -25.69 14.84
CA ILE A 521 -6.26 -26.71 15.87
C ILE A 521 -6.81 -27.94 15.17
N ASP A 522 -6.09 -29.05 15.31
CA ASP A 522 -6.54 -30.39 14.96
C ASP A 522 -7.56 -30.84 16.00
N GLY A 523 -8.84 -30.86 15.62
CA GLY A 523 -9.94 -31.05 16.56
C GLY A 523 -10.20 -32.49 16.92
N ASP A 524 -9.90 -33.42 16.01
CA ASP A 524 -10.21 -34.85 16.12
C ASP A 524 -8.96 -35.73 16.28
N GLY A 525 -7.76 -35.15 16.16
CA GLY A 525 -6.47 -35.81 16.35
C GLY A 525 -6.05 -36.67 15.17
N ASP A 526 -6.58 -36.44 13.97
CA ASP A 526 -6.29 -37.25 12.78
C ASP A 526 -4.95 -36.90 12.11
N GLY A 527 -4.32 -35.79 12.50
CA GLY A 527 -3.06 -35.32 11.93
C GLY A 527 -3.22 -34.46 10.68
N GLY A 528 -4.43 -34.25 10.16
CA GLY A 528 -4.80 -33.41 9.03
C GLY A 528 -4.74 -31.90 9.30
N TRP A 529 -4.53 -31.12 8.25
CA TRP A 529 -4.51 -29.64 8.35
C TRP A 529 -5.86 -28.99 8.03
N ASP A 530 -6.81 -29.73 7.45
CA ASP A 530 -7.99 -29.13 6.84
C ASP A 530 -9.17 -30.12 6.78
N GLY A 531 -9.54 -30.66 7.95
CA GLY A 531 -10.73 -31.47 8.18
C GLY A 531 -11.94 -30.65 8.63
N PRO A 532 -13.17 -31.19 8.50
CA PRO A 532 -14.39 -30.52 8.99
C PRO A 532 -14.41 -30.33 10.51
N GLU A 533 -13.60 -31.10 11.24
CA GLU A 533 -13.41 -31.02 12.69
C GLU A 533 -12.29 -30.04 13.10
N ASP A 534 -11.48 -29.56 12.15
CA ASP A 534 -10.34 -28.68 12.41
C ASP A 534 -10.74 -27.20 12.47
N LEU A 535 -10.05 -26.45 13.32
CA LEU A 535 -10.24 -25.01 13.49
C LEU A 535 -9.03 -24.25 12.96
N LEU A 536 -9.17 -23.64 11.81
CA LEU A 536 -8.12 -22.85 11.15
C LEU A 536 -8.32 -21.36 11.37
N THR A 537 -7.37 -20.54 10.92
CA THR A 537 -7.47 -19.08 10.99
C THR A 537 -8.83 -18.57 10.52
N GLY A 538 -9.50 -17.79 11.37
CA GLY A 538 -10.85 -17.26 11.12
C GLY A 538 -12.00 -18.21 11.53
N ALA A 539 -11.75 -19.47 11.88
CA ALA A 539 -12.78 -20.40 12.31
C ALA A 539 -13.33 -20.07 13.71
N THR A 540 -14.53 -20.58 14.00
CA THR A 540 -15.13 -20.55 15.34
C THR A 540 -15.72 -21.91 15.61
N GLY A 541 -15.34 -22.52 16.73
CA GLY A 541 -15.80 -23.85 17.10
C GLY A 541 -15.60 -24.14 18.57
N THR A 542 -15.98 -25.34 18.97
CA THR A 542 -15.88 -25.82 20.35
C THR A 542 -14.91 -26.99 20.41
N LEU A 543 -13.95 -26.93 21.32
CA LEU A 543 -13.05 -28.04 21.60
C LEU A 543 -13.58 -28.84 22.79
N SER A 544 -13.65 -30.16 22.64
CA SER A 544 -14.00 -31.05 23.75
C SER A 544 -12.79 -31.24 24.65
N PRO A 545 -12.90 -31.07 25.98
CA PRO A 545 -11.82 -31.40 26.90
C PRO A 545 -11.40 -32.89 26.88
N ALA A 546 -12.21 -33.75 26.24
CA ALA A 546 -11.95 -35.18 26.12
C ALA A 546 -11.22 -35.58 24.83
N THR A 547 -11.08 -34.67 23.85
CA THR A 547 -10.31 -34.94 22.62
C THR A 547 -8.85 -34.53 22.82
N SER A 548 -7.92 -35.32 22.26
CA SER A 548 -6.50 -34.96 22.16
C SER A 548 -6.33 -33.95 21.03
N ALA A 549 -6.85 -32.74 21.24
CA ALA A 549 -6.70 -31.66 20.27
C ALA A 549 -5.26 -31.14 20.28
N ASP A 550 -4.73 -30.91 19.10
CA ASP A 550 -3.36 -30.44 18.91
C ASP A 550 -3.35 -29.09 18.19
N LEU A 551 -2.60 -28.13 18.74
CA LEU A 551 -2.25 -26.90 18.05
C LEU A 551 -1.17 -27.19 17.01
N LYS A 552 -1.46 -26.89 15.74
CA LYS A 552 -0.54 -26.99 14.63
C LYS A 552 -0.06 -25.61 14.22
N VAL A 553 1.25 -25.49 14.03
CA VAL A 553 1.90 -24.27 13.57
C VAL A 553 2.80 -24.64 12.40
N ARG A 554 2.67 -23.95 11.28
CA ARG A 554 3.60 -24.05 10.15
C ARG A 554 4.10 -22.68 9.76
N TRP A 555 5.34 -22.62 9.33
CA TRP A 555 5.97 -21.39 8.87
C TRP A 555 6.75 -21.65 7.59
N ALA A 556 6.95 -20.59 6.81
CA ALA A 556 7.79 -20.59 5.64
C ALA A 556 8.35 -19.19 5.40
N SER A 557 9.57 -19.11 4.87
CA SER A 557 10.26 -17.86 4.55
C SER A 557 11.07 -18.03 3.26
N LEU A 558 11.53 -16.92 2.70
CA LEU A 558 12.48 -16.91 1.58
C LEU A 558 13.83 -16.35 2.06
N PRO A 559 14.95 -16.70 1.40
CA PRO A 559 16.26 -16.18 1.79
C PRO A 559 16.34 -14.65 1.89
N GLU A 560 15.62 -13.92 1.04
CA GLU A 560 15.54 -12.45 1.10
C GLU A 560 14.84 -11.89 2.35
N PHE A 561 13.99 -12.69 3.01
CA PHE A 561 13.35 -12.34 4.29
C PHE A 561 14.11 -12.89 5.50
N GLY A 562 15.10 -13.74 5.26
CA GLY A 562 15.86 -14.43 6.29
C GLY A 562 15.11 -15.58 6.96
N ASP A 563 15.82 -16.26 7.87
CA ASP A 563 15.28 -17.37 8.64
C ASP A 563 14.28 -16.89 9.70
N VAL A 564 13.19 -17.64 9.89
CA VAL A 564 12.33 -17.50 11.06
C VAL A 564 13.12 -17.88 12.30
N ALA A 565 13.47 -16.88 13.12
CA ALA A 565 14.26 -17.10 14.34
C ALA A 565 13.42 -17.60 15.51
N THR A 566 12.21 -17.07 15.67
CA THR A 566 11.32 -17.37 16.80
C THR A 566 9.86 -17.20 16.42
N ILE A 567 9.00 -18.06 16.97
CA ILE A 567 7.54 -17.93 16.87
C ILE A 567 6.99 -17.83 18.30
N SER A 568 6.32 -16.73 18.61
CA SER A 568 5.67 -16.54 19.91
C SER A 568 4.17 -16.80 19.79
N ILE A 569 3.68 -17.81 20.51
CA ILE A 569 2.26 -18.15 20.55
C ILE A 569 1.66 -17.52 21.78
N ARG A 570 0.64 -16.69 21.57
CA ARG A 570 -0.02 -15.93 22.62
C ARG A 570 -1.51 -16.26 22.66
N GLY A 571 -2.06 -16.26 23.87
CA GLY A 571 -3.48 -16.48 24.12
C GLY A 571 -4.06 -15.31 24.91
N LEU A 572 -5.33 -15.03 24.66
CA LEU A 572 -6.10 -14.04 25.38
C LEU A 572 -7.33 -14.74 25.95
N ASP A 573 -7.61 -14.53 27.24
CA ASP A 573 -8.86 -14.94 27.87
C ASP A 573 -9.67 -13.70 28.28
N GLY A 574 -10.97 -13.87 28.55
CA GLY A 574 -11.84 -12.77 28.96
C GLY A 574 -11.54 -12.18 30.35
N SER A 575 -10.41 -12.54 30.98
CA SER A 575 -9.94 -11.94 32.23
C SER A 575 -9.01 -10.73 32.01
N GLY A 576 -8.64 -10.47 30.75
CA GLY A 576 -7.87 -9.31 30.33
C GLY A 576 -6.39 -9.60 30.11
N GLY A 577 -5.89 -9.15 28.96
CA GLY A 577 -4.46 -9.14 28.63
C GLY A 577 -3.93 -10.42 27.96
N THR A 578 -3.03 -10.22 27.01
CA THR A 578 -2.44 -11.29 26.20
C THR A 578 -1.30 -11.98 26.93
N THR A 579 -1.40 -13.30 27.10
CA THR A 579 -0.39 -14.14 27.78
C THR A 579 0.44 -14.92 26.76
N LEU A 580 1.77 -14.99 26.97
CA LEU A 580 2.64 -15.87 26.20
C LEU A 580 2.41 -17.32 26.63
N LEU A 581 1.91 -18.15 25.72
CA LEU A 581 1.65 -19.57 25.99
C LEU A 581 2.92 -20.39 25.78
N THR A 582 3.64 -20.15 24.68
CA THR A 582 4.89 -20.83 24.37
C THR A 582 5.70 -20.07 23.33
N THR A 583 6.97 -20.43 23.20
CA THR A 583 7.88 -19.95 22.15
C THR A 583 8.47 -21.15 21.42
N LEU A 584 8.34 -21.14 20.10
CA LEU A 584 9.00 -22.10 19.22
C LEU A 584 10.28 -21.48 18.66
N THR A 585 11.33 -22.28 18.57
CA THR A 585 12.60 -21.90 17.95
C THR A 585 12.89 -22.93 16.85
N PRO A 586 12.79 -22.54 15.56
CA PRO A 586 13.14 -23.44 14.46
C PRO A 586 14.57 -23.98 14.63
N VAL A 587 14.76 -25.28 14.36
CA VAL A 587 16.06 -25.96 14.57
C VAL A 587 16.63 -26.45 13.25
N GLY A 588 17.97 -26.45 13.11
CA GLY A 588 18.67 -27.24 12.09
C GLY A 588 18.22 -27.04 10.62
N GLY A 589 18.18 -25.81 10.11
CA GLY A 589 17.86 -25.53 8.70
C GLY A 589 16.35 -25.37 8.42
N GLU A 590 15.50 -25.48 9.44
CA GLU A 590 14.05 -25.19 9.36
C GLU A 590 13.72 -23.68 9.37
N GLY A 591 14.71 -22.80 9.32
CA GLY A 591 14.50 -21.35 9.35
C GLY A 591 13.68 -20.84 8.16
N LEU A 592 13.89 -21.41 6.98
CA LEU A 592 13.11 -21.10 5.77
C LEU A 592 11.78 -21.86 5.70
N GLY A 593 11.53 -22.80 6.61
CA GLY A 593 10.24 -23.46 6.71
C GLY A 593 10.24 -24.70 7.58
N GLY A 594 9.10 -24.93 8.24
CA GLY A 594 8.90 -26.05 9.14
C GLY A 594 7.48 -26.09 9.68
N ALA A 595 7.20 -27.11 10.48
CA ALA A 595 5.94 -27.25 11.17
C ALA A 595 6.14 -27.93 12.53
N GLN A 596 5.28 -27.59 13.48
CA GLN A 596 5.27 -28.15 14.81
C GLN A 596 3.84 -28.39 15.30
N THR A 597 3.68 -29.45 16.08
CA THR A 597 2.42 -29.84 16.70
C THR A 597 2.60 -29.83 18.22
N LEU A 598 1.66 -29.21 18.93
CA LEU A 598 1.68 -29.05 20.37
C LEU A 598 0.33 -29.51 20.95
N PRO A 599 0.28 -30.34 21.99
CA PRO A 599 -0.98 -30.64 22.66
C PRO A 599 -1.63 -29.37 23.19
N VAL A 600 -2.91 -29.12 22.92
CA VAL A 600 -3.60 -27.93 23.45
C VAL A 600 -3.55 -27.90 24.99
N THR A 601 -3.56 -29.08 25.64
CA THR A 601 -3.39 -29.22 27.09
C THR A 601 -2.04 -28.76 27.62
N SER A 602 -1.04 -28.56 26.76
CA SER A 602 0.28 -28.05 27.14
C SER A 602 0.37 -26.52 27.14
N LEU A 603 -0.68 -25.84 26.68
CA LEU A 603 -0.75 -24.38 26.54
C LEU A 603 -1.38 -23.68 27.76
N SER A 604 -1.72 -24.42 28.82
CA SER A 604 -2.38 -23.93 30.04
C SER A 604 -1.41 -23.48 31.13
#